data_AF-A0A259JX46-F1
#
_entry.id   AF-A0A259JX46-F1
#
_cell.length_a   1.000
_cell.length_b   1.000
_cell.length_c   1.000
_cell.angle_alpha   90.00
_cell.angle_beta   90.00
_cell.angle_gamma   90.00
#
_symmetry.space_group_name_H-M   'P 1'
#
loop_
_entity.id
_entity.type
_entity.pdbx_description
1 polymer ?
#
loop_
_entity_poly.entity_id
_entity_poly.type
_entity_poly.pdbx_seq_one_letter_code
_entity_poly.pdbx_strand_id
1 'polypeptide(L)' 'MRGDWNSLARNYDARIARSLALASGKVVQPDRATALMEAVIEPGDRICIEGNNQKHADFLSRALASVDPQKVHDL' A
#
# COMPACT_ATOMS: atom_id res chain seq x y z
N MET A 1 -7.94 25.72 -5.07
CA MET A 1 -6.47 25.71 -4.90
C MET A 1 -5.84 25.14 -6.15
N ARG A 2 -4.82 25.78 -6.72
CA ARG A 2 -3.99 25.11 -7.75
C ARG A 2 -3.07 24.15 -6.99
N GLY A 3 -3.29 22.85 -7.15
CA GLY A 3 -2.37 21.85 -6.61
C GLY A 3 -1.01 21.97 -7.29
N ASP A 4 0.06 21.63 -6.56
CA ASP A 4 1.40 21.50 -7.14
C ASP A 4 1.36 20.46 -8.26
N TRP A 5 1.92 20.78 -9.43
CA TRP A 5 1.78 20.00 -10.66
C TRP A 5 2.35 18.58 -10.53
N ASN A 6 3.27 18.37 -9.59
CA ASN A 6 3.93 17.10 -9.32
C ASN A 6 3.49 16.43 -8.00
N SER A 7 2.38 16.87 -7.39
CA SER A 7 1.92 16.37 -6.09
C SER A 7 1.83 14.84 -6.04
N LEU A 8 1.32 14.21 -7.11
CA LEU A 8 1.20 12.75 -7.20
C LEU A 8 2.57 12.06 -7.27
N ALA A 9 3.51 12.60 -8.05
CA ALA A 9 4.85 12.05 -8.17
C ALA A 9 5.60 12.12 -6.83
N ARG A 10 5.50 13.26 -6.14
CA ARG A 10 6.12 13.44 -4.81
C ARG A 10 5.52 12.50 -3.76
N ASN A 11 4.20 12.29 -3.79
CA ASN A 11 3.53 11.35 -2.88
C ASN A 11 3.96 9.89 -3.17
N TYR A 12 4.07 9.51 -4.45
CA TYR A 12 4.62 8.22 -4.85
C TYR A 12 6.05 8.02 -4.33
N ASP A 13 6.95 8.99 -4.56
CA ASP A 13 8.34 8.88 -4.12
C ASP A 13 8.45 8.76 -2.60
N ALA A 14 7.62 9.48 -1.85
CA ALA A 14 7.56 9.39 -0.39
C ALA A 14 7.12 7.99 0.07
N ARG A 15 6.12 7.39 -0.58
CA ARG A 15 5.65 6.02 -0.29
C ARG A 15 6.72 4.98 -0.60
N ILE A 16 7.38 5.11 -1.75
CA ILE A 16 8.50 4.23 -2.11
C ILE A 16 9.60 4.34 -1.05
N ALA A 17 10.03 5.54 -0.68
CA ALA A 17 11.08 5.76 0.31
C ALA A 17 10.77 5.06 1.65
N ARG A 18 9.53 5.13 2.15
CA ARG A 18 9.10 4.45 3.38
C ARG A 18 9.17 2.92 3.27
N SER A 19 8.94 2.38 2.09
CA SER A 19 8.93 0.92 1.85
C SER A 19 10.31 0.29 1.62
N LEU A 20 11.34 1.08 1.31
CA LEU A 20 12.65 0.54 0.88
C LEU A 20 13.27 -0.40 1.91
N ALA A 21 13.10 -0.15 3.21
CA ALA A 21 13.63 -1.01 4.26
C ALA A 21 12.92 -2.39 4.35
N LEU A 22 11.73 -2.51 3.76
CA LEU A 22 10.90 -3.71 3.78
C LEU A 22 11.15 -4.60 2.55
N ALA A 23 11.74 -4.04 1.49
CA ALA A 23 11.94 -4.70 0.21
C ALA A 23 13.43 -4.95 -0.10
N SER A 24 13.69 -6.01 -0.87
CA SER A 24 14.95 -6.23 -1.59
C SER A 24 14.71 -5.93 -3.07
N GLY A 25 14.96 -4.68 -3.46
CA GLY A 25 14.57 -4.18 -4.78
C GLY A 25 13.05 -4.20 -4.95
N LYS A 26 12.55 -5.06 -5.85
CA LYS A 26 11.11 -5.21 -6.11
C LYS A 26 10.47 -6.37 -5.33
N VAL A 27 11.24 -7.08 -4.51
CA VAL A 27 10.80 -8.28 -3.79
C VAL A 27 10.55 -7.94 -2.33
N VAL A 28 9.35 -8.23 -1.84
CA VAL A 28 9.00 -8.13 -0.42
C VAL A 28 8.73 -9.53 0.10
N GLN A 29 9.33 -9.86 1.24
CA GLN A 29 9.12 -11.17 1.86
C GLN A 29 7.67 -11.28 2.38
N PRO A 30 7.02 -12.45 2.31
CA PRO A 30 5.61 -12.58 2.67
C PRO A 30 5.27 -12.13 4.10
N ASP A 31 6.18 -12.36 5.04
CA ASP A 31 6.07 -11.95 6.44
C ASP A 31 6.08 -10.42 6.65
N ARG A 32 6.55 -9.67 5.64
CA ARG A 32 6.59 -8.19 5.65
C ARG A 32 5.42 -7.55 4.90
N ALA A 33 4.51 -8.32 4.32
CA ALA A 33 3.44 -7.79 3.48
C ALA A 33 2.52 -6.81 4.23
N THR A 34 2.13 -7.11 5.47
CA THR A 34 1.32 -6.20 6.30
C THR A 34 2.08 -4.90 6.61
N ALA A 35 3.34 -5.01 7.03
CA ALA A 35 4.17 -3.83 7.30
C ALA A 35 4.39 -2.97 6.04
N LEU A 36 4.47 -3.60 4.86
CA LEU A 36 4.54 -2.89 3.59
C LEU A 36 3.25 -2.10 3.34
N MET A 37 2.09 -2.72 3.52
CA MET A 37 0.79 -2.06 3.33
C MET A 37 0.63 -0.87 4.27
N GLU A 38 0.99 -1.00 5.54
CA GLU A 38 1.01 0.11 6.50
C GLU A 38 1.99 1.24 6.13
N ALA A 39 3.07 0.93 5.41
CA ALA A 39 4.05 1.92 4.99
C ALA A 39 3.62 2.67 3.72
N VAL A 40 2.93 2.00 2.79
CA VAL A 40 2.63 2.54 1.46
C VAL A 40 1.20 3.01 1.28
N ILE A 41 0.24 2.55 2.08
CA ILE A 41 -1.17 2.98 2.05
C ILE A 41 -1.35 4.06 3.12
N GLU A 42 -2.05 5.13 2.77
CA GLU A 42 -2.40 6.24 3.66
C GLU A 42 -3.92 6.23 3.88
N PRO A 43 -4.42 6.75 5.02
CA PRO A 43 -5.85 6.85 5.25
C PRO A 43 -6.56 7.67 4.15
N GLY A 44 -7.75 7.22 3.73
CA GLY A 44 -8.50 7.85 2.64
C GLY A 44 -8.07 7.44 1.23
N ASP A 45 -7.07 6.56 1.10
CA ASP A 45 -6.63 6.06 -0.19
C ASP A 45 -7.70 5.20 -0.86
N ARG A 46 -7.96 5.49 -2.13
CA ARG A 46 -8.78 4.62 -2.97
C ARG A 46 -7.93 3.50 -3.53
N ILE A 47 -8.17 2.29 -3.05
CA ILE A 47 -7.44 1.10 -3.48
C ILE A 47 -8.27 0.21 -4.41
N CYS A 48 -7.61 -0.32 -5.44
CA CYS A 48 -8.19 -1.36 -6.27
C CYS A 48 -7.80 -2.73 -5.71
N ILE A 49 -8.78 -3.52 -5.28
CA ILE A 49 -8.55 -4.91 -4.87
C ILE A 49 -8.99 -5.84 -6.00
N GLU A 50 -8.07 -6.70 -6.45
CA GLU A 50 -8.39 -7.69 -7.47
C GLU A 50 -9.20 -8.86 -6.87
N GLY A 51 -10.47 -8.92 -7.23
CA GLY A 51 -11.38 -10.02 -6.89
C GLY A 51 -12.37 -10.26 -8.02
N ASN A 52 -11.92 -10.97 -9.07
CA ASN A 52 -12.82 -11.47 -10.11
C ASN A 52 -13.05 -12.98 -9.92
N ASN A 53 -14.01 -13.54 -10.66
CA ASN A 53 -14.44 -14.94 -10.51
C ASN A 53 -13.40 -15.98 -10.96
N GLN A 54 -12.19 -15.58 -11.38
CA GLN A 54 -11.13 -16.50 -11.85
C GLN A 54 -9.75 -16.27 -11.24
N LYS A 55 -9.46 -15.10 -10.64
CA LYS A 55 -8.23 -14.80 -9.90
C LYS A 55 -8.52 -13.88 -8.72
N HIS A 56 -8.12 -14.31 -7.53
CA HIS A 56 -8.19 -13.55 -6.28
C HIS A 56 -6.78 -13.32 -5.76
N ALA A 57 -6.47 -12.07 -5.36
CA ALA A 57 -5.25 -11.76 -4.62
C ALA A 57 -5.45 -12.09 -3.13
N ASP A 58 -5.79 -13.34 -2.80
CA ASP A 58 -6.17 -13.77 -1.44
C ASP A 58 -5.09 -13.45 -0.39
N PHE A 59 -3.82 -13.63 -0.75
CA PHE A 59 -2.69 -13.28 0.08
C PHE A 59 -2.68 -11.79 0.45
N LEU A 60 -2.87 -10.91 -0.54
CA LEU A 60 -2.86 -9.47 -0.31
C LEU A 60 -4.10 -9.01 0.46
N SER A 61 -5.27 -9.59 0.16
CA SER A 61 -6.48 -9.30 0.92
C SER A 61 -6.35 -9.68 2.40
N ARG A 62 -5.70 -10.81 2.72
CA ARG A 62 -5.42 -11.21 4.11
C ARG A 62 -4.40 -10.29 4.79
N ALA A 63 -3.33 -9.91 4.09
CA ALA A 63 -2.35 -8.97 4.62
C ALA A 63 -2.99 -7.60 4.91
N LEU A 64 -3.85 -7.12 4.02
CA LEU A 64 -4.59 -5.87 4.17
C LEU A 64 -5.57 -5.96 5.34
N ALA A 65 -6.28 -7.08 5.51
CA ALA A 65 -7.15 -7.29 6.66
C ALA A 65 -6.41 -7.38 8.00
N SER A 66 -5.07 -7.52 7.98
CA SER A 66 -4.22 -7.64 9.18
C SER A 66 -3.49 -6.35 9.56
N VAL A 67 -3.67 -5.26 8.80
CA VAL A 67 -3.03 -3.95 9.10
C VAL A 67 -3.59 -3.33 10.37
N ASP A 68 -2.81 -2.47 11.01
CA ASP A 68 -3.28 -1.61 12.09
C ASP A 68 -4.31 -0.58 11.58
N PRO A 69 -5.58 -0.64 12.03
CA PRO A 69 -6.61 0.29 11.60
C PRO A 69 -6.38 1.73 12.07
N GLN A 70 -5.47 1.98 13.01
CA GLN A 70 -5.07 3.36 13.35
C GLN A 70 -4.15 3.98 12.29
N LYS A 71 -3.48 3.15 11.48
CA LYS A 71 -2.59 3.60 10.41
C LYS A 71 -3.25 3.60 9.05
N VAL A 72 -4.13 2.64 8.81
CA VAL A 72 -4.81 2.41 7.54
C VAL A 72 -6.32 2.34 7.79
N HIS A 73 -7.05 3.37 7.39
CA HIS A 73 -8.49 3.49 7.58
C HIS A 73 -9.13 4.36 6.50
N ASP A 74 -10.47 4.36 6.46
CA ASP A 74 -11.27 5.15 5.53
C ASP A 74 -10.91 4.93 4.03
N LEU A 75 -10.53 3.70 3.67
CA LEU A 75 -10.15 3.25 2.32
C LEU A 75 -11.34 3.20 1.33
#